data_AF-A0A7W5Y130-F1
#
_entry.id   AF-A0A7W5Y130-F1
#
_cell.length_a   1.000
_cell.length_b   1.000
_cell.length_c   1.000
_cell.angle_alpha   90.00
_cell.angle_beta   90.00
_cell.angle_gamma   90.00
#
_symmetry.space_group_name_H-M   'P 1'
#
loop_
_entity.id
_entity.type
_entity.pdbx_description
1 polymer ?
#
loop_
_entity_poly.entity_id
_entity_poly.type
_entity_poly.pdbx_seq_one_letter_code
_entity_poly.pdbx_strand_id
1 'polypeptide(L)'
;MRLKTFILTTGAMALTLASCTEVEDHSDWGYGTEPNFTAYVSGGSSIGKADSWPTGISAGVFMKAAGSKLSEASSCNREYQLSDRGKMTSANTNTTIHFPIDGSKVDFVAYAPYNASATTGTFTVSLTDQQDQSKLYLIQSANATNCSGLNTDLKLGFENKLAKVFVVATTDNGVTLNNMSATLTNAAVEGTYNLGKGNFTSVSKTADITMPVTGNRAEATVIPMSTTNSKIAVAINGMTKEFLIYKEAFLAGKTYVLPVKVTASDITTDTIVSGVWTENPGTTVATPTPNTDVQFEKGTVLFEENFGTAALKKVDGRWPLVSSFTAWSNPTLTFKDVNNTLSLRNHSNTNVIWFPSGKDSDFSISGFDTQGYKKLILTYELNANLYNAGDQMDLAAMTGTFNGQAFATPSQIVKNPDDKNTFTSFSIELPITSASANSELHFLSSANANTKGLRLAKIKFVGIK
;
A
#
# COMPACT_ATOMS: atom_id res chain seq x y z
N MET A 1 58.41 -32.46 23.45
CA MET A 1 58.41 -31.00 23.21
C MET A 1 58.29 -30.76 21.72
N ARG A 2 57.09 -30.46 21.21
CA ARG A 2 56.86 -30.05 19.81
C ARG A 2 55.86 -28.91 19.81
N LEU A 3 56.40 -27.72 19.58
CA LEU A 3 55.74 -26.43 19.54
C LEU A 3 54.84 -26.38 18.30
N LYS A 4 53.53 -26.14 18.50
CA LYS A 4 52.59 -25.90 17.40
C LYS A 4 52.58 -24.40 17.10
N THR A 5 53.09 -24.05 15.93
CA THR A 5 53.11 -22.69 15.37
C THR A 5 51.69 -22.28 14.97
N PHE A 6 51.20 -21.18 15.57
CA PHE A 6 50.01 -20.46 15.16
C PHE A 6 50.32 -19.65 13.89
N ILE A 7 49.57 -19.85 12.80
CA ILE A 7 49.61 -19.01 11.61
C ILE A 7 48.50 -17.97 11.74
N LEU A 8 48.90 -16.70 11.81
CA LEU A 8 48.04 -15.52 11.75
C LEU A 8 47.70 -15.26 10.27
N THR A 9 46.46 -15.53 9.86
CA THR A 9 45.94 -15.11 8.54
C THR A 9 45.36 -13.71 8.65
N THR A 10 46.09 -12.74 8.11
CA THR A 10 45.65 -11.37 7.84
C THR A 10 44.54 -11.38 6.79
N GLY A 11 43.29 -11.23 7.23
CA GLY A 11 42.16 -10.92 6.36
C GLY A 11 42.16 -9.43 6.02
N ALA A 12 42.58 -9.08 4.80
CA ALA A 12 42.39 -7.76 4.23
C ALA A 12 40.88 -7.54 4.01
N MET A 13 40.24 -6.83 4.93
CA MET A 13 38.87 -6.37 4.81
C MET A 13 38.87 -5.21 3.82
N ALA A 14 38.45 -5.47 2.58
CA ALA A 14 38.19 -4.42 1.60
C ALA A 14 36.96 -3.61 2.06
N LEU A 15 37.20 -2.52 2.80
CA LEU A 15 36.20 -1.48 2.99
C LEU A 15 35.97 -0.80 1.64
N THR A 16 34.84 -1.09 1.01
CA THR A 16 34.33 -0.30 -0.11
C THR A 16 33.79 1.01 0.45
N LEU A 17 34.67 2.01 0.55
CA LEU A 17 34.26 3.40 0.78
C LEU A 17 33.43 3.84 -0.43
N ALA A 18 32.12 4.03 -0.24
CA ALA A 18 31.28 4.72 -1.21
C ALA A 18 31.74 6.18 -1.26
N SER A 19 32.51 6.53 -2.29
CA SER A 19 33.12 7.84 -2.42
C SER A 19 32.16 8.84 -3.07
N CYS A 20 31.61 9.78 -2.30
CA CYS A 20 31.49 11.16 -2.80
C CYS A 20 32.88 11.76 -2.61
N THR A 21 33.81 11.56 -3.56
CA THR A 21 35.06 12.33 -3.55
C THR A 21 34.69 13.76 -3.88
N GLU A 22 34.58 14.63 -2.88
CA GLU A 22 34.72 16.05 -3.12
C GLU A 22 36.20 16.27 -3.48
N VAL A 23 36.44 16.57 -4.75
CA VAL A 23 37.71 17.15 -5.15
C VAL A 23 37.68 18.56 -4.58
N GLU A 24 38.20 18.74 -3.37
CA GLU A 24 38.56 20.07 -2.88
C GLU A 24 39.78 20.54 -3.67
N ASP A 25 39.53 21.08 -4.86
CA ASP A 25 40.53 21.82 -5.60
C ASP A 25 40.32 23.31 -5.32
N HIS A 26 41.01 23.79 -4.28
CA HIS A 26 41.13 25.22 -3.95
C HIS A 26 42.07 25.95 -4.92
N SER A 27 42.07 25.58 -6.20
CA SER A 27 42.89 26.24 -7.20
C SER A 27 42.00 27.04 -8.14
N ASP A 28 42.34 28.32 -8.34
CA ASP A 28 41.66 29.33 -9.18
C ASP A 28 41.69 28.99 -10.70
N TRP A 29 41.51 27.72 -11.05
CA TRP A 29 41.31 27.25 -12.42
C TRP A 29 39.81 27.34 -12.69
N GLY A 30 39.44 28.24 -13.60
CA GLY A 30 38.05 28.68 -13.81
C GLY A 30 37.02 27.57 -13.69
N TYR A 31 36.10 27.71 -12.75
CA TYR A 31 34.97 26.80 -12.60
C TYR A 31 34.27 26.60 -13.95
N GLY A 32 33.88 25.36 -14.24
CA GLY A 32 32.97 25.10 -15.35
C GLY A 32 31.68 25.90 -15.20
N THR A 33 30.91 26.05 -16.27
CA THR A 33 29.72 26.91 -16.24
C THR A 33 28.67 26.40 -15.24
N GLU A 34 28.03 27.29 -14.49
CA GLU A 34 26.95 26.95 -13.57
C GLU A 34 25.66 26.62 -14.35
N PRO A 35 24.92 25.55 -13.99
CA PRO A 35 23.57 25.31 -14.50
C PRO A 35 22.56 26.31 -13.91
N ASN A 36 21.71 26.87 -14.77
CA ASN A 36 20.57 27.69 -14.38
C ASN A 36 19.33 26.80 -14.26
N PHE A 37 19.05 26.33 -13.04
CA PHE A 37 17.92 25.46 -12.76
C PHE A 37 16.60 26.23 -12.56
N THR A 38 15.56 25.79 -13.26
CA THR A 38 14.18 26.24 -13.05
C THR A 38 13.26 25.04 -12.82
N ALA A 39 12.64 24.99 -11.64
CA ALA A 39 11.70 23.97 -11.23
C ALA A 39 10.26 24.26 -11.70
N TYR A 40 9.55 23.21 -12.11
CA TYR A 40 8.11 23.24 -12.35
C TYR A 40 7.48 21.89 -11.97
N VAL A 41 6.17 21.85 -11.72
CA VAL A 41 5.44 20.61 -11.45
C VAL A 41 4.94 20.01 -12.77
N SER A 42 5.24 18.73 -13.03
CA SER A 42 4.77 18.03 -14.23
C SER A 42 3.28 17.64 -14.08
N GLY A 43 2.51 17.80 -15.17
CA GLY A 43 1.09 17.38 -15.20
C GLY A 43 0.07 18.36 -14.60
N GLY A 44 0.49 19.51 -14.10
CA GLY A 44 -0.39 20.66 -13.83
C GLY A 44 -0.77 21.38 -15.14
N SER A 45 -1.98 21.91 -15.21
CA SER A 45 -2.51 22.66 -16.37
C SER A 45 -1.85 24.03 -16.56
N SER A 46 -0.52 24.11 -16.60
CA SER A 46 0.20 25.25 -17.17
C SER A 46 1.69 24.93 -17.33
N ILE A 47 2.06 24.50 -18.54
CA ILE A 47 3.43 24.66 -19.03
C ILE A 47 3.73 26.17 -19.04
N GLY A 48 4.62 26.64 -18.17
CA GLY A 48 5.16 28.00 -18.23
C GLY A 48 4.51 29.08 -17.34
N LYS A 49 3.72 28.71 -16.33
CA LYS A 49 3.40 29.62 -15.22
C LYS A 49 3.66 28.88 -13.93
N ALA A 50 4.55 29.41 -13.10
CA ALA A 50 4.79 28.89 -11.76
C ALA A 50 3.46 28.81 -11.02
N ASP A 51 2.99 27.60 -10.71
CA ASP A 51 2.26 27.41 -9.47
C ASP A 51 3.22 27.93 -8.40
N SER A 52 2.84 29.00 -7.70
CA SER A 52 3.73 29.68 -6.77
C SER A 52 4.25 28.68 -5.75
N TRP A 53 5.56 28.40 -5.77
CA TRP A 53 6.17 27.54 -4.77
C TRP A 53 6.04 28.23 -3.41
N PRO A 54 5.65 27.51 -2.34
CA PRO A 54 5.74 28.05 -1.00
C PRO A 54 7.15 28.58 -0.74
N THR A 55 7.25 29.81 -0.22
CA THR A 55 8.54 30.43 0.09
C THR A 55 9.27 29.62 1.16
N GLY A 56 10.58 29.38 0.98
CA GLY A 56 11.41 28.69 1.96
C GLY A 56 11.53 27.18 1.77
N ILE A 57 11.16 26.64 0.60
CA ILE A 57 11.45 25.25 0.23
C ILE A 57 12.90 25.13 -0.24
N SER A 58 13.64 24.18 0.32
CA SER A 58 14.93 23.74 -0.21
C SER A 58 14.78 22.41 -0.96
N ALA A 59 15.58 22.21 -1.99
CA ALA A 59 15.74 20.98 -2.72
C ALA A 59 17.18 20.46 -2.62
N GLY A 60 17.35 19.14 -2.69
CA GLY A 60 18.66 18.53 -2.91
C GLY A 60 18.87 18.21 -4.38
N VAL A 61 20.05 18.54 -4.90
CA VAL A 61 20.44 18.30 -6.30
C VAL A 61 21.67 17.40 -6.36
N PHE A 62 21.59 16.40 -7.22
CA PHE A 62 22.68 15.49 -7.56
C PHE A 62 23.09 15.71 -9.01
N MET A 63 24.39 15.65 -9.26
CA MET A 63 24.96 15.59 -10.60
C MET A 63 25.75 14.29 -10.74
N LYS A 64 25.51 13.58 -11.83
CA LYS A 64 26.20 12.33 -12.15
C LYS A 64 26.59 12.32 -13.63
N ALA A 65 27.56 11.48 -14.00
CA ALA A 65 27.84 11.25 -15.41
C ALA A 65 26.58 10.78 -16.17
N ALA A 66 26.44 11.17 -17.43
CA ALA A 66 25.29 10.79 -18.24
C ALA A 66 25.14 9.26 -18.28
N GLY A 67 23.95 8.76 -17.94
CA GLY A 67 23.66 7.32 -17.89
C GLY A 67 24.24 6.55 -16.69
N SER A 68 25.08 7.16 -15.83
CA SER A 68 25.63 6.45 -14.66
C SER A 68 24.62 6.28 -13.52
N LYS A 69 24.96 5.50 -12.49
CA LYS A 69 24.12 5.33 -11.30
C LYS A 69 24.22 6.56 -10.38
N LEU A 70 23.16 6.84 -9.63
CA LEU A 70 23.16 7.94 -8.66
C LEU A 70 24.21 7.75 -7.54
N SER A 71 24.56 6.50 -7.22
CA SER A 71 25.64 6.18 -6.27
C SER A 71 27.03 6.58 -6.76
N GLU A 72 27.17 6.95 -8.03
CA GLU A 72 28.41 7.41 -8.68
C GLU A 72 28.34 8.93 -8.98
N ALA A 73 27.45 9.66 -8.29
CA ALA A 73 27.30 11.09 -8.46
C ALA A 73 28.60 11.83 -8.06
N SER A 74 29.00 12.78 -8.90
CA SER A 74 30.13 13.68 -8.65
C SER A 74 29.76 14.89 -7.80
N SER A 75 28.47 15.20 -7.70
CA SER A 75 27.94 16.14 -6.70
C SER A 75 26.76 15.49 -6.00
N CYS A 76 26.86 15.36 -4.68
CA CYS A 76 25.91 14.64 -3.86
C CYS A 76 25.07 15.63 -3.03
N ASN A 77 23.74 15.57 -3.17
CA ASN A 77 22.77 16.25 -2.30
C ASN A 77 23.06 17.74 -2.03
N ARG A 78 23.45 18.51 -3.05
CA ARG A 78 23.70 19.95 -2.89
C ARG A 78 22.39 20.68 -2.65
N GLU A 79 22.33 21.49 -1.60
CA GLU A 79 21.12 22.21 -1.22
C GLU A 79 20.91 23.46 -2.09
N TYR A 80 19.72 23.58 -2.68
CA TYR A 80 19.29 24.74 -3.46
C TYR A 80 17.97 25.27 -2.90
N GLN A 81 17.89 26.58 -2.70
CA GLN A 81 16.65 27.27 -2.31
C GLN A 81 15.77 27.51 -3.53
N LEU A 82 14.48 27.19 -3.42
CA LEU A 82 13.47 27.47 -4.44
C LEU A 82 12.82 28.83 -4.16
N SER A 83 12.84 29.69 -5.17
CA SER A 83 12.01 30.89 -5.20
C SER A 83 10.55 30.55 -5.50
N ASP A 84 9.66 31.50 -5.24
CA ASP A 84 8.23 31.46 -5.59
C ASP A 84 7.98 31.16 -7.08
N ARG A 85 8.90 31.57 -7.95
CA ARG A 85 8.86 31.35 -9.40
C ARG A 85 9.65 30.12 -9.88
N GLY A 86 10.14 29.29 -8.96
CA GLY A 86 10.82 28.04 -9.28
C GLY A 86 12.28 28.19 -9.69
N LYS A 87 12.86 29.39 -9.71
CA LYS A 87 14.32 29.55 -9.84
C LYS A 87 14.97 28.92 -8.61
N MET A 88 15.96 28.06 -8.84
CA MET A 88 16.74 27.43 -7.80
C MET A 88 18.09 28.12 -7.66
N THR A 89 18.49 28.47 -6.45
CA THR A 89 19.77 29.12 -6.15
C THR A 89 20.53 28.31 -5.11
N SER A 90 21.83 28.10 -5.29
CA SER A 90 22.63 27.36 -4.32
C SER A 90 22.50 27.99 -2.93
N ALA A 91 22.21 27.17 -1.91
CA ALA A 91 22.12 27.64 -0.52
C ALA A 91 23.50 27.98 0.06
N ASN A 92 24.56 27.41 -0.50
CA ASN A 92 25.95 27.66 -0.12
C ASN A 92 26.81 27.80 -1.37
N THR A 93 27.45 28.96 -1.54
CA THR A 93 28.27 29.25 -2.72
C THR A 93 29.45 28.30 -2.89
N ASN A 94 29.95 27.69 -1.80
CA ASN A 94 31.07 26.75 -1.82
C ASN A 94 30.67 25.35 -2.32
N THR A 95 29.38 25.07 -2.42
CA THR A 95 28.85 23.75 -2.83
C THR A 95 28.03 23.84 -4.12
N THR A 96 28.15 24.97 -4.83
CA THR A 96 27.54 25.21 -6.14
C THR A 96 27.99 24.13 -7.13
N ILE A 97 27.05 23.68 -7.96
CA ILE A 97 27.34 22.66 -8.97
C ILE A 97 27.84 23.35 -10.22
N HIS A 98 28.87 22.79 -10.85
CA HIS A 98 29.43 23.27 -12.11
C HIS A 98 29.48 22.14 -13.14
N PHE A 99 29.23 22.46 -14.42
CA PHE A 99 29.43 21.49 -15.50
C PHE A 99 30.91 21.10 -15.62
N PRO A 100 31.22 19.87 -16.07
CA PRO A 100 32.59 19.49 -16.39
C PRO A 100 33.21 20.40 -17.48
N ILE A 101 34.44 20.86 -17.25
CA ILE A 101 35.18 21.75 -18.18
C ILE A 101 35.54 21.06 -19.50
N ASP A 102 35.73 19.74 -19.45
CA ASP A 102 36.01 18.89 -20.62
C ASP A 102 34.80 18.71 -21.56
N GLY A 103 33.63 19.26 -21.19
CA GLY A 103 32.39 19.14 -21.96
C GLY A 103 31.69 17.78 -21.80
N SER A 104 32.18 16.93 -20.88
CA SER A 104 31.55 15.65 -20.56
C SER A 104 30.08 15.82 -20.16
N LYS A 105 29.26 14.86 -20.59
CA LYS A 105 27.80 14.91 -20.40
C LYS A 105 27.41 14.44 -19.02
N VAL A 106 26.43 15.12 -18.43
CA VAL A 106 25.92 14.83 -17.08
C VAL A 106 24.40 14.71 -17.06
N ASP A 107 23.88 13.99 -16.08
CA ASP A 107 22.46 13.97 -15.73
C ASP A 107 22.27 14.56 -14.32
N PHE A 108 21.09 15.13 -14.09
CA PHE A 108 20.70 15.68 -12.79
C PHE A 108 19.50 14.93 -12.21
N VAL A 109 19.57 14.70 -10.90
CA VAL A 109 18.42 14.25 -10.09
C VAL A 109 18.20 15.28 -9.00
N ALA A 110 16.99 15.83 -8.91
CA ALA A 110 16.63 16.81 -7.90
C ALA A 110 15.38 16.36 -7.14
N TYR A 111 15.28 16.71 -5.86
CA TYR A 111 14.10 16.37 -5.04
C TYR A 111 13.84 17.43 -3.98
N ALA A 112 12.60 17.49 -3.51
CA ALA A 112 12.21 18.33 -2.38
C ALA A 112 11.14 17.62 -1.51
N PRO A 113 11.07 17.91 -0.20
CA PRO A 113 11.95 18.84 0.53
C PRO A 113 13.37 18.27 0.72
N TYR A 114 14.36 19.15 0.85
CA TYR A 114 15.75 18.79 1.13
C TYR A 114 15.86 17.98 2.43
N ASN A 115 16.62 16.90 2.37
CA ASN A 115 16.94 16.05 3.51
C ASN A 115 18.47 15.84 3.56
N ALA A 116 19.12 16.36 4.60
CA ALA A 116 20.56 16.26 4.75
C ALA A 116 21.06 14.79 4.82
N SER A 117 20.23 13.85 5.27
CA SER A 117 20.57 12.42 5.35
C SER A 117 20.59 11.71 4.00
N ALA A 118 20.10 12.33 2.91
CA ALA A 118 20.03 11.72 1.58
C ALA A 118 21.39 11.61 0.86
N THR A 119 22.53 11.58 1.56
CA THR A 119 23.89 11.67 0.97
C THR A 119 24.17 10.66 -0.13
N THR A 120 23.63 9.44 -0.02
CA THR A 120 23.78 8.35 -1.00
C THR A 120 22.60 8.22 -1.96
N GLY A 121 21.67 9.18 -1.94
CA GLY A 121 20.43 9.14 -2.72
C GLY A 121 19.33 8.29 -2.09
N THR A 122 19.48 7.85 -0.84
CA THR A 122 18.48 7.06 -0.11
C THR A 122 18.25 7.66 1.28
N PHE A 123 16.98 7.78 1.70
CA PHE A 123 16.63 8.32 3.01
C PHE A 123 15.26 7.84 3.47
N THR A 124 15.01 7.93 4.78
CA THR A 124 13.71 7.62 5.38
C THR A 124 12.77 8.82 5.25
N VAL A 125 11.54 8.55 4.85
CA VAL A 125 10.42 9.50 4.83
C VAL A 125 9.46 9.09 5.93
N SER A 126 9.04 10.05 6.76
CA SER A 126 8.02 9.87 7.79
C SER A 126 6.85 10.82 7.56
N LEU A 127 5.64 10.27 7.61
CA LEU A 127 4.35 10.95 7.48
C LEU A 127 3.49 10.71 8.74
N THR A 128 4.12 10.45 9.89
CA THR A 128 3.39 10.17 11.14
C THR A 128 2.64 11.40 11.67
N ASP A 129 3.15 12.60 11.42
CA ASP A 129 2.45 13.84 11.70
C ASP A 129 1.63 14.26 10.48
N GLN A 130 0.31 14.20 10.62
CA GLN A 130 -0.63 14.53 9.54
C GLN A 130 -1.23 15.93 9.70
N GLN A 131 -0.89 16.69 10.74
CA GLN A 131 -1.63 17.92 11.09
C GLN A 131 -1.44 19.05 10.07
N ASP A 132 -0.25 19.15 9.45
CA ASP A 132 0.06 20.18 8.47
C ASP A 132 0.30 19.56 7.09
N GLN A 133 -0.79 19.37 6.34
CA GLN A 133 -0.77 18.73 5.03
C GLN A 133 0.01 19.52 3.97
N SER A 134 0.22 20.82 4.18
CA SER A 134 1.02 21.65 3.28
C SER A 134 2.50 21.30 3.29
N LYS A 135 2.97 20.64 4.36
CA LYS A 135 4.35 20.17 4.52
C LYS A 135 4.55 18.72 4.09
N LEU A 136 3.47 17.99 3.82
CA LEU A 136 3.52 16.56 3.47
C LEU A 136 3.57 16.40 1.96
N TYR A 137 4.76 16.53 1.40
CA TYR A 137 5.02 16.24 0.00
C TYR A 137 6.41 15.65 -0.15
N LEU A 138 6.58 14.88 -1.22
CA LEU A 138 7.88 14.47 -1.74
C LEU A 138 7.77 14.55 -3.25
N ILE A 139 8.62 15.36 -3.85
CA ILE A 139 8.68 15.55 -5.28
C ILE A 139 10.08 15.24 -5.78
N GLN A 140 10.19 14.68 -6.97
CA GLN A 140 11.48 14.40 -7.61
C GLN A 140 11.42 14.72 -9.10
N SER A 141 12.52 15.25 -9.61
CA SER A 141 12.86 15.37 -11.03
C SER A 141 14.09 14.55 -11.37
N ALA A 142 14.06 13.91 -12.54
CA ALA A 142 15.21 13.23 -13.16
C ALA A 142 15.22 13.44 -14.69
N ASN A 143 14.56 14.50 -15.18
CA ASN A 143 14.34 14.72 -16.61
C ASN A 143 15.52 15.42 -17.32
N ALA A 144 16.40 16.09 -16.58
CA ALA A 144 17.58 16.76 -17.13
C ALA A 144 18.71 15.75 -17.36
N THR A 145 18.76 15.19 -18.56
CA THR A 145 19.75 14.19 -18.96
C THR A 145 20.62 14.67 -20.12
N ASN A 146 21.81 14.09 -20.27
CA ASN A 146 22.75 14.38 -21.34
C ASN A 146 23.09 15.89 -21.50
N CYS A 147 23.18 16.58 -20.36
CA CYS A 147 23.42 18.03 -20.25
C CYS A 147 24.91 18.38 -20.30
N SER A 148 25.24 19.62 -20.66
CA SER A 148 26.61 20.15 -20.67
C SER A 148 26.60 21.67 -20.59
N GLY A 149 27.74 22.29 -20.28
CA GLY A 149 27.89 23.76 -20.20
C GLY A 149 27.56 24.55 -21.49
N LEU A 150 27.32 23.88 -22.63
CA LEU A 150 26.82 24.50 -23.86
C LEU A 150 25.36 24.98 -23.76
N ASN A 151 24.56 24.36 -22.88
CA ASN A 151 23.20 24.77 -22.59
C ASN A 151 22.96 24.68 -21.08
N THR A 152 23.00 25.83 -20.43
CA THR A 152 22.93 25.94 -18.97
C THR A 152 21.52 26.07 -18.45
N ASP A 153 20.53 26.41 -19.28
CA ASP A 153 19.14 26.57 -18.85
C ASP A 153 18.45 25.21 -18.73
N LEU A 154 18.33 24.73 -17.49
CA LEU A 154 17.79 23.40 -17.19
C LEU A 154 16.43 23.50 -16.51
N LYS A 155 15.40 23.01 -17.21
CA LYS A 155 14.02 22.95 -16.70
C LYS A 155 13.77 21.60 -16.02
N LEU A 156 13.61 21.62 -14.71
CA LEU A 156 13.41 20.43 -13.88
C LEU A 156 11.92 20.18 -13.66
N GLY A 157 11.40 19.11 -14.27
CA GLY A 157 10.01 18.69 -14.12
C GLY A 157 9.83 17.77 -12.92
N PHE A 158 9.30 18.32 -11.83
CA PHE A 158 9.07 17.60 -10.58
C PHE A 158 7.73 16.87 -10.59
N GLU A 159 7.74 15.62 -10.13
CA GLU A 159 6.52 14.81 -9.97
C GLU A 159 6.32 14.42 -8.51
N ASN A 160 5.07 14.36 -8.06
CA ASN A 160 4.70 13.87 -6.74
C ASN A 160 4.99 12.37 -6.58
N LYS A 161 5.65 12.02 -5.48
CA LYS A 161 6.08 10.66 -5.15
C LYS A 161 5.30 10.04 -3.99
N LEU A 162 4.42 10.82 -3.35
CA LEU A 162 3.43 10.36 -2.37
C LEU A 162 2.07 10.13 -3.04
N ALA A 163 1.10 9.62 -2.27
CA ALA A 163 -0.31 9.59 -2.64
C ALA A 163 -1.17 10.40 -1.65
N LYS A 164 -2.27 10.98 -2.13
CA LYS A 164 -3.21 11.72 -1.28
C LYS A 164 -4.56 11.03 -1.24
N VAL A 165 -5.18 10.96 -0.06
CA VAL A 165 -6.47 10.32 0.18
C VAL A 165 -7.39 11.34 0.83
N PHE A 166 -8.60 11.47 0.30
CA PHE A 166 -9.62 12.38 0.81
C PHE A 166 -10.91 11.61 1.11
N VAL A 167 -11.64 12.09 2.11
CA VAL A 167 -13.06 11.81 2.30
C VAL A 167 -13.80 13.13 2.08
N VAL A 168 -14.79 13.16 1.21
CA VAL A 168 -15.57 14.38 0.91
C VAL A 168 -17.04 14.10 1.18
N ALA A 169 -17.61 14.78 2.17
CA ALA A 169 -18.99 14.61 2.59
C ALA A 169 -19.94 15.59 1.89
N THR A 170 -21.11 15.09 1.50
CA THR A 170 -22.26 15.84 0.98
C THR A 170 -23.50 15.47 1.79
N THR A 171 -24.53 16.32 1.80
CA THR A 171 -25.77 16.09 2.55
C THR A 171 -27.00 16.11 1.66
N ASP A 172 -28.03 15.37 2.06
CA ASP A 172 -29.38 15.58 1.56
C ASP A 172 -29.99 16.90 2.07
N ASN A 173 -31.03 17.36 1.38
CA ASN A 173 -31.71 18.60 1.74
C ASN A 173 -32.26 18.52 3.17
N GLY A 174 -31.95 19.53 3.99
CA GLY A 174 -32.34 19.57 5.40
C GLY A 174 -31.43 18.78 6.36
N VAL A 175 -30.36 18.13 5.87
CA VAL A 175 -29.34 17.47 6.70
C VAL A 175 -28.12 18.36 6.86
N THR A 176 -27.71 18.59 8.11
CA THR A 176 -26.49 19.34 8.46
C THR A 176 -25.35 18.37 8.79
N LEU A 177 -24.12 18.67 8.35
CA LEU A 177 -22.92 17.92 8.75
C LEU A 177 -22.43 18.40 10.12
N ASN A 178 -22.32 17.48 11.08
CA ASN A 178 -21.78 17.74 12.40
C ASN A 178 -20.79 16.64 12.79
N ASN A 179 -19.73 17.04 13.51
CA ASN A 179 -18.77 16.13 14.13
C ASN A 179 -18.16 15.11 13.15
N MET A 180 -17.80 15.55 11.94
CA MET A 180 -17.13 14.68 10.97
C MET A 180 -15.75 14.28 11.48
N SER A 181 -15.43 13.00 11.40
CA SER A 181 -14.09 12.45 11.53
C SER A 181 -13.89 11.31 10.54
N ALA A 182 -12.64 11.07 10.17
CA ALA A 182 -12.26 9.95 9.33
C ALA A 182 -10.92 9.36 9.77
N THR A 183 -10.78 8.04 9.63
CA THR A 183 -9.56 7.31 9.92
C THR A 183 -9.23 6.40 8.76
N LEU A 184 -8.03 6.55 8.20
CA LEU A 184 -7.47 5.59 7.25
C LEU A 184 -6.63 4.57 8.02
N THR A 185 -7.07 3.32 8.04
CA THR A 185 -6.41 2.27 8.81
C THR A 185 -5.22 1.66 8.07
N ASN A 186 -4.23 1.22 8.83
CA ASN A 186 -3.05 0.50 8.35
C ASN A 186 -2.39 1.16 7.11
N ALA A 187 -2.20 2.48 7.16
CA ALA A 187 -1.50 3.23 6.11
C ALA A 187 0.01 3.20 6.33
N ALA A 188 0.80 3.20 5.25
CA ALA A 188 2.24 3.35 5.32
C ALA A 188 2.58 4.79 5.68
N VAL A 189 3.14 4.95 6.88
CA VAL A 189 3.52 6.25 7.45
C VAL A 189 5.03 6.41 7.53
N GLU A 190 5.81 5.35 7.35
CA GLU A 190 7.27 5.44 7.27
C GLU A 190 7.84 4.44 6.26
N GLY A 191 8.83 4.87 5.50
CA GLY A 191 9.48 4.05 4.49
C GLY A 191 10.74 4.66 3.93
N THR A 192 11.49 3.84 3.20
CA THR A 192 12.76 4.24 2.60
C THR A 192 12.54 4.63 1.15
N TYR A 193 12.88 5.88 0.82
CA TYR A 193 12.83 6.39 -0.54
C TYR A 193 14.21 6.32 -1.20
N ASN A 194 14.25 5.88 -2.46
CA ASN A 194 15.47 5.80 -3.25
C ASN A 194 15.37 6.71 -4.48
N LEU A 195 16.14 7.79 -4.49
CA LEU A 195 16.17 8.80 -5.56
C LEU A 195 16.64 8.22 -6.90
N GLY A 196 17.57 7.26 -6.86
CA GLY A 196 18.09 6.61 -8.08
C GLY A 196 17.04 5.75 -8.79
N LYS A 197 16.11 5.15 -8.04
CA LYS A 197 14.98 4.37 -8.56
C LYS A 197 13.71 5.20 -8.76
N GLY A 198 13.61 6.34 -8.09
CA GLY A 198 12.42 7.20 -8.11
C GLY A 198 11.22 6.63 -7.36
N ASN A 199 11.43 5.66 -6.45
CA ASN A 199 10.35 5.00 -5.72
C ASN A 199 10.75 4.63 -4.28
N PHE A 200 9.74 4.26 -3.50
CA PHE A 200 9.92 3.63 -2.19
C PHE A 200 10.39 2.20 -2.38
N THR A 201 11.44 1.81 -1.67
CA THR A 201 12.00 0.44 -1.72
C THR A 201 11.51 -0.44 -0.57
N SER A 202 11.00 0.16 0.50
CA SER A 202 10.47 -0.53 1.66
C SER A 202 9.54 0.36 2.46
N VAL A 203 8.55 -0.24 3.10
CA VAL A 203 7.73 0.37 4.16
C VAL A 203 8.26 -0.16 5.48
N SER A 204 8.76 0.72 6.35
CA SER A 204 9.27 0.34 7.68
C SER A 204 8.19 0.37 8.75
N LYS A 205 7.09 1.13 8.52
CA LYS A 205 6.01 1.29 9.48
C LYS A 205 4.66 1.54 8.82
N THR A 206 3.64 0.83 9.30
CA THR A 206 2.23 1.16 9.07
C THR A 206 1.57 1.65 10.36
N ALA A 207 0.57 2.52 10.24
CA ALA A 207 -0.23 3.00 11.37
C ALA A 207 -1.61 3.48 10.87
N ASP A 208 -2.55 3.61 11.80
CA ASP A 208 -3.80 4.29 11.53
C ASP A 208 -3.57 5.81 11.49
N ILE A 209 -4.13 6.46 10.48
CA ILE A 209 -4.09 7.90 10.31
C ILE A 209 -5.45 8.46 10.68
N THR A 210 -5.50 9.26 11.75
CA THR A 210 -6.61 10.19 11.99
C THR A 210 -6.51 11.32 10.98
N MET A 211 -7.43 11.37 10.03
CA MET A 211 -7.42 12.31 8.91
C MET A 211 -7.85 13.70 9.41
N PRO A 212 -7.01 14.76 9.28
CA PRO A 212 -7.45 16.12 9.58
C PRO A 212 -8.70 16.50 8.79
N VAL A 213 -9.63 17.19 9.46
CA VAL A 213 -10.92 17.59 8.90
C VAL A 213 -10.97 19.09 8.73
N THR A 214 -11.34 19.55 7.54
CA THR A 214 -11.63 20.96 7.23
C THR A 214 -12.99 21.04 6.53
N GLY A 215 -13.98 21.61 7.22
CA GLY A 215 -15.35 21.71 6.70
C GLY A 215 -15.97 20.34 6.45
N ASN A 216 -16.27 20.02 5.20
CA ASN A 216 -16.85 18.75 4.77
C ASN A 216 -15.82 17.73 4.25
N ARG A 217 -14.52 18.01 4.41
CA ARG A 217 -13.43 17.19 3.87
C ARG A 217 -12.53 16.69 4.98
N ALA A 218 -12.14 15.42 4.89
CA ALA A 218 -11.01 14.87 5.62
C ALA A 218 -9.90 14.49 4.63
N GLU A 219 -8.63 14.57 5.03
CA GLU A 219 -7.50 14.27 4.15
C GLU A 219 -6.37 13.52 4.83
N ALA A 220 -5.59 12.76 4.06
CA ALA A 220 -4.38 12.08 4.51
C ALA A 220 -3.37 12.01 3.36
N THR A 221 -2.10 12.12 3.70
CA THR A 221 -0.99 11.90 2.77
C THR A 221 -0.26 10.62 3.16
N VAL A 222 -0.03 9.72 2.21
CA VAL A 222 0.49 8.38 2.47
C VAL A 222 1.65 8.02 1.55
N ILE A 223 2.49 7.10 2.01
CA ILE A 223 3.48 6.44 1.17
C ILE A 223 2.74 5.48 0.22
N PRO A 224 3.04 5.47 -1.10
CA PRO A 224 2.48 4.51 -2.04
C PRO A 224 2.76 3.08 -1.56
N MET A 225 1.70 2.32 -1.32
CA MET A 225 1.78 0.97 -0.77
C MET A 225 0.57 0.14 -1.16
N SER A 226 0.66 -1.17 -0.93
CA SER A 226 -0.50 -2.05 -1.05
C SER A 226 -1.60 -1.73 -0.04
N THR A 227 -2.86 -1.76 -0.46
CA THR A 227 -4.02 -1.40 0.38
C THR A 227 -4.87 -2.60 0.82
N THR A 228 -4.36 -3.83 0.66
CA THR A 228 -5.10 -5.08 0.94
C THR A 228 -5.70 -5.15 2.35
N ASN A 229 -5.08 -4.49 3.32
CA ASN A 229 -5.51 -4.49 4.72
C ASN A 229 -6.01 -3.12 5.22
N SER A 230 -6.14 -2.14 4.33
CA SER A 230 -6.51 -0.76 4.69
C SER A 230 -8.01 -0.53 4.50
N LYS A 231 -8.60 0.26 5.40
CA LYS A 231 -10.01 0.70 5.33
C LYS A 231 -10.10 2.18 5.66
N ILE A 232 -11.24 2.79 5.32
CA ILE A 232 -11.57 4.14 5.77
C ILE A 232 -12.79 4.06 6.69
N ALA A 233 -12.61 4.37 7.97
CA ALA A 233 -13.70 4.53 8.92
C ALA A 233 -14.13 5.99 8.94
N VAL A 234 -15.42 6.27 8.79
CA VAL A 234 -15.98 7.63 8.78
C VAL A 234 -17.06 7.73 9.84
N ALA A 235 -17.00 8.77 10.67
CA ALA A 235 -18.03 9.09 11.64
C ALA A 235 -18.58 10.50 11.39
N ILE A 236 -19.90 10.63 11.24
CA ILE A 236 -20.60 11.90 10.98
C ILE A 236 -21.99 11.85 11.63
N ASN A 237 -22.43 12.93 12.26
CA ASN A 237 -23.76 13.01 12.91
C ASN A 237 -24.04 11.88 13.91
N GLY A 238 -23.01 11.35 14.57
CA GLY A 238 -23.13 10.22 15.51
C GLY A 238 -23.27 8.83 14.87
N MET A 239 -23.28 8.74 13.54
CA MET A 239 -23.21 7.49 12.79
C MET A 239 -21.75 7.16 12.45
N THR A 240 -21.40 5.88 12.42
CA THR A 240 -20.07 5.40 12.03
C THR A 240 -20.19 4.30 10.98
N LYS A 241 -19.38 4.35 9.92
CA LYS A 241 -19.33 3.34 8.87
C LYS A 241 -17.91 3.08 8.41
N GLU A 242 -17.61 1.82 8.10
CA GLU A 242 -16.34 1.41 7.51
C GLU A 242 -16.48 1.18 6.00
N PHE A 243 -15.50 1.65 5.25
CA PHE A 243 -15.40 1.49 3.81
C PHE A 243 -14.12 0.74 3.48
N LEU A 244 -14.26 -0.40 2.79
CA LEU A 244 -13.12 -1.16 2.30
C LEU A 244 -12.47 -0.42 1.12
N ILE A 245 -11.14 -0.46 1.06
CA ILE A 245 -10.39 0.06 -0.09
C ILE A 245 -10.26 -1.06 -1.11
N TYR A 246 -11.05 -0.98 -2.18
CA TYR A 246 -11.01 -1.96 -3.28
C TYR A 246 -9.91 -1.62 -4.30
N LYS A 247 -8.70 -1.40 -3.81
CA LYS A 247 -7.52 -1.21 -4.64
C LYS A 247 -6.39 -2.09 -4.13
N GLU A 248 -5.51 -2.49 -5.03
CA GLU A 248 -4.32 -3.25 -4.65
C GLU A 248 -3.27 -2.36 -3.99
N ALA A 249 -3.20 -1.08 -4.39
CA ALA A 249 -2.27 -0.10 -3.86
C ALA A 249 -2.69 1.37 -4.10
N PHE A 250 -2.26 2.25 -3.22
CA PHE A 250 -2.12 3.68 -3.52
C PHE A 250 -0.87 3.91 -4.36
N LEU A 251 -0.99 4.71 -5.42
CA LEU A 251 0.10 4.97 -6.37
C LEU A 251 0.66 6.38 -6.21
N ALA A 252 1.96 6.52 -6.47
CA ALA A 252 2.65 7.80 -6.46
C ALA A 252 2.00 8.81 -7.42
N GLY A 253 1.90 10.05 -6.98
CA GLY A 253 1.39 11.17 -7.78
C GLY A 253 -0.12 11.11 -8.05
N LYS A 254 -0.87 10.34 -7.25
CA LYS A 254 -2.32 10.22 -7.38
C LYS A 254 -3.05 10.77 -6.16
N THR A 255 -4.20 11.35 -6.44
CA THR A 255 -5.21 11.70 -5.44
C THR A 255 -6.33 10.67 -5.50
N TYR A 256 -6.80 10.23 -4.33
CA TYR A 256 -7.91 9.31 -4.12
C TYR A 256 -8.99 10.01 -3.31
N VAL A 257 -10.25 9.89 -3.70
CA VAL A 257 -11.37 10.57 -3.05
C VAL A 257 -12.46 9.56 -2.77
N LEU A 258 -12.84 9.42 -1.50
CA LEU A 258 -14.03 8.71 -1.06
C LEU A 258 -15.19 9.72 -0.93
N PRO A 259 -16.12 9.76 -1.89
CA PRO A 259 -17.31 10.60 -1.77
C PRO A 259 -18.32 9.95 -0.82
N VAL A 260 -18.72 10.69 0.21
CA VAL A 260 -19.68 10.25 1.22
C VAL A 260 -20.94 11.11 1.12
N LYS A 261 -22.10 10.48 1.08
CA LYS A 261 -23.41 11.14 1.14
C LYS A 261 -24.09 10.82 2.46
N VAL A 262 -24.36 11.87 3.23
CA VAL A 262 -24.96 11.82 4.56
C VAL A 262 -26.44 12.13 4.47
N THR A 263 -27.25 11.20 4.98
CA THR A 263 -28.70 11.30 5.06
C THR A 263 -29.13 11.45 6.52
N ALA A 264 -30.43 11.57 6.79
CA ALA A 264 -30.94 11.68 8.16
C ALA A 264 -30.67 10.41 9.01
N SER A 265 -30.48 9.25 8.38
CA SER A 265 -30.39 7.95 9.08
C SER A 265 -29.27 7.02 8.58
N ASP A 266 -28.51 7.40 7.56
CA ASP A 266 -27.41 6.58 7.03
C ASP A 266 -26.29 7.45 6.45
N ILE A 267 -25.09 6.88 6.43
CA ILE A 267 -23.92 7.35 5.68
C ILE A 267 -23.77 6.41 4.49
N THR A 268 -24.00 6.91 3.28
CA THR A 268 -23.75 6.16 2.05
C THR A 268 -22.47 6.64 1.42
N THR A 269 -21.83 5.79 0.62
CA THR A 269 -20.64 6.16 -0.16
C THR A 269 -20.84 5.77 -1.60
N ASP A 270 -20.09 6.43 -2.47
CA ASP A 270 -19.74 5.86 -3.77
C ASP A 270 -18.32 5.26 -3.72
N THR A 271 -17.86 4.72 -4.84
CA THR A 271 -16.52 4.15 -4.94
C THR A 271 -15.44 5.22 -4.83
N ILE A 272 -14.27 4.84 -4.30
CA ILE A 272 -13.10 5.73 -4.28
C ILE A 272 -12.73 6.08 -5.72
N VAL A 273 -12.73 7.38 -6.03
CA VAL A 273 -12.29 7.91 -7.32
C VAL A 273 -10.80 8.23 -7.24
N SER A 274 -10.05 8.02 -8.31
CA SER A 274 -8.63 8.40 -8.36
C SER A 274 -8.31 9.31 -9.55
N GLY A 275 -7.35 10.21 -9.37
CA GLY A 275 -6.91 11.14 -10.41
C GLY A 275 -5.46 11.56 -10.24
N VAL A 276 -5.01 12.47 -11.09
CA VAL A 276 -3.72 13.16 -10.93
C VAL A 276 -3.69 13.88 -9.58
N TRP A 277 -2.51 13.96 -8.96
CA TRP A 277 -2.32 14.68 -7.70
C TRP A 277 -2.95 16.08 -7.76
N THR A 278 -3.81 16.36 -6.80
CA THR A 278 -4.43 17.66 -6.55
C THR A 278 -4.65 17.87 -5.06
N GLU A 279 -4.40 19.09 -4.62
CA GLU A 279 -4.70 19.58 -3.28
C GLU A 279 -6.20 19.88 -3.09
N ASN A 280 -6.92 20.09 -4.20
CA ASN A 280 -8.33 20.48 -4.20
C ASN A 280 -9.12 19.61 -5.18
N PRO A 281 -9.64 18.45 -4.74
CA PRO A 281 -10.44 17.59 -5.60
C PRO A 281 -11.86 18.12 -5.92
N GLY A 282 -12.28 19.26 -5.34
CA GLY A 282 -13.62 19.86 -5.51
C GLY A 282 -14.64 19.48 -4.41
N THR A 283 -15.77 20.21 -4.31
CA THR A 283 -16.87 19.99 -3.34
C THR A 283 -17.92 19.00 -3.81
N THR A 284 -18.17 19.01 -5.11
CA THR A 284 -18.55 17.85 -5.90
C THR A 284 -17.25 17.48 -6.61
N VAL A 285 -16.89 16.20 -6.69
CA VAL A 285 -15.97 15.83 -7.76
C VAL A 285 -16.77 16.17 -9.00
N ALA A 286 -16.55 17.34 -9.61
CA ALA A 286 -16.96 17.58 -10.98
C ALA A 286 -16.43 16.36 -11.69
N THR A 287 -17.35 15.50 -12.18
CA THR A 287 -17.07 14.26 -12.90
C THR A 287 -15.71 14.42 -13.51
N PRO A 288 -14.66 13.79 -12.94
CA PRO A 288 -13.31 14.09 -13.36
C PRO A 288 -13.38 13.84 -14.86
N THR A 289 -13.08 14.86 -15.68
CA THR A 289 -13.07 14.68 -17.14
C THR A 289 -12.29 13.40 -17.35
N PRO A 290 -12.95 12.30 -17.80
CA PRO A 290 -12.36 10.99 -17.65
C PRO A 290 -11.07 11.00 -18.44
N ASN A 291 -9.94 11.09 -17.76
CA ASN A 291 -8.80 10.38 -18.28
C ASN A 291 -9.22 8.93 -18.12
N THR A 292 -9.36 8.22 -19.23
CA THR A 292 -10.12 6.98 -19.42
C THR A 292 -9.65 5.78 -18.61
N ASP A 293 -8.87 5.98 -17.55
CA ASP A 293 -8.53 4.97 -16.58
C ASP A 293 -9.27 5.18 -15.25
N VAL A 294 -10.35 4.39 -15.18
CA VAL A 294 -10.99 3.84 -13.99
C VAL A 294 -12.11 4.68 -13.35
N GLN A 295 -13.32 4.50 -13.90
CA GLN A 295 -14.52 4.42 -13.07
C GLN A 295 -14.37 3.17 -12.19
N PHE A 296 -14.23 3.35 -10.88
CA PHE A 296 -14.09 2.24 -9.95
C PHE A 296 -15.49 1.78 -9.57
N GLU A 297 -15.75 0.50 -9.76
CA GLU A 297 -17.09 -0.03 -9.62
C GLU A 297 -17.35 -0.51 -8.19
N LYS A 298 -18.58 -0.34 -7.72
CA LYS A 298 -19.00 -0.64 -6.37
C LYS A 298 -18.79 -2.12 -6.05
N GLY A 299 -17.97 -2.40 -5.03
CA GLY A 299 -17.89 -3.72 -4.41
C GLY A 299 -19.21 -4.05 -3.69
N THR A 300 -19.88 -5.13 -4.11
CA THR A 300 -21.09 -5.68 -3.49
C THR A 300 -20.69 -6.90 -2.68
N VAL A 301 -20.98 -6.87 -1.36
CA VAL A 301 -20.83 -8.07 -0.52
C VAL A 301 -21.86 -9.09 -1.00
N LEU A 302 -21.38 -10.19 -1.55
CA LEU A 302 -22.21 -11.27 -2.06
C LEU A 302 -22.70 -12.14 -0.91
N PHE A 303 -21.80 -12.45 0.04
CA PHE A 303 -22.15 -13.05 1.31
C PHE A 303 -21.04 -12.91 2.36
N GLU A 304 -21.43 -13.10 3.62
CA GLU A 304 -20.55 -13.36 4.76
C GLU A 304 -21.03 -14.62 5.49
N GLU A 305 -20.11 -15.42 6.04
CA GLU A 305 -20.44 -16.61 6.82
C GLU A 305 -19.49 -16.77 8.01
N ASN A 306 -20.08 -16.84 9.21
CA ASN A 306 -19.41 -16.97 10.51
C ASN A 306 -19.75 -18.28 11.24
N PHE A 307 -20.35 -19.23 10.54
CA PHE A 307 -20.76 -20.56 11.01
C PHE A 307 -21.70 -20.55 12.22
N GLY A 308 -22.61 -19.59 12.23
CA GLY A 308 -23.66 -19.38 13.23
C GLY A 308 -23.50 -18.09 14.01
N THR A 309 -24.61 -17.61 14.57
CA THR A 309 -24.68 -16.32 15.30
C THR A 309 -24.32 -16.44 16.78
N ALA A 310 -24.22 -17.66 17.31
CA ALA A 310 -23.85 -17.94 18.69
C ALA A 310 -22.68 -18.93 18.75
N ALA A 311 -21.93 -18.91 19.85
CA ALA A 311 -20.84 -19.85 20.08
C ALA A 311 -21.36 -21.30 20.06
N LEU A 312 -20.79 -22.11 19.15
CA LEU A 312 -21.20 -23.50 18.98
C LEU A 312 -20.85 -24.34 20.20
N LYS A 313 -21.77 -25.26 20.52
CA LYS A 313 -21.64 -26.20 21.63
C LYS A 313 -21.72 -27.62 21.10
N LYS A 314 -21.14 -28.55 21.87
CA LYS A 314 -21.33 -29.98 21.64
C LYS A 314 -22.76 -30.38 22.00
N VAL A 315 -23.33 -31.28 21.21
CA VAL A 315 -24.60 -31.96 21.49
C VAL A 315 -24.27 -33.43 21.74
N ASP A 316 -24.70 -33.98 22.88
CA ASP A 316 -24.39 -35.35 23.31
C ASP A 316 -22.89 -35.69 23.25
N GLY A 317 -22.06 -34.72 23.66
CA GLY A 317 -20.60 -34.86 23.68
C GLY A 317 -19.91 -34.78 22.30
N ARG A 318 -20.67 -34.55 21.22
CA ARG A 318 -20.15 -34.49 19.85
C ARG A 318 -20.29 -33.08 19.26
N TRP A 319 -19.33 -32.69 18.43
CA TRP A 319 -19.43 -31.49 17.63
C TRP A 319 -20.44 -31.70 16.49
N PRO A 320 -21.27 -30.70 16.13
CA PRO A 320 -22.19 -30.81 15.01
C PRO A 320 -21.45 -31.14 13.70
N LEU A 321 -21.99 -32.07 12.92
CA LEU A 321 -21.51 -32.32 11.57
C LEU A 321 -22.04 -31.24 10.63
N VAL A 322 -21.30 -30.93 9.57
CA VAL A 322 -21.77 -30.00 8.53
C VAL A 322 -23.08 -30.49 7.91
N SER A 323 -23.18 -31.79 7.66
CA SER A 323 -24.37 -32.42 7.06
C SER A 323 -25.65 -32.33 7.89
N SER A 324 -25.55 -32.06 9.20
CA SER A 324 -26.69 -31.97 10.12
C SER A 324 -26.87 -30.56 10.70
N PHE A 325 -26.03 -29.60 10.33
CA PHE A 325 -26.07 -28.27 10.91
C PHE A 325 -27.04 -27.36 10.15
N THR A 326 -27.89 -26.66 10.90
CA THR A 326 -28.98 -25.83 10.35
C THR A 326 -28.90 -24.37 10.79
N ALA A 327 -28.10 -24.05 11.80
CA ALA A 327 -28.00 -22.71 12.39
C ALA A 327 -26.89 -21.86 11.73
N TRP A 328 -26.82 -21.88 10.39
CA TRP A 328 -25.85 -21.10 9.60
C TRP A 328 -26.07 -19.60 9.76
N SER A 329 -25.01 -18.80 9.58
CA SER A 329 -25.16 -17.34 9.60
C SER A 329 -25.93 -16.86 8.38
N ASN A 330 -25.74 -17.53 7.26
CA ASN A 330 -26.40 -17.24 6.00
C ASN A 330 -27.33 -18.39 5.56
N PRO A 331 -28.60 -18.38 5.96
CA PRO A 331 -29.52 -19.48 5.68
C PRO A 331 -29.97 -19.54 4.21
N THR A 332 -29.63 -18.55 3.36
CA THR A 332 -29.97 -18.59 1.93
C THR A 332 -28.94 -19.35 1.10
N LEU A 333 -27.76 -19.64 1.67
CA LEU A 333 -26.73 -20.44 1.02
C LEU A 333 -26.91 -21.92 1.30
N THR A 334 -26.34 -22.74 0.43
CA THR A 334 -26.25 -24.19 0.62
C THR A 334 -24.82 -24.56 1.01
N PHE A 335 -24.68 -25.27 2.12
CA PHE A 335 -23.41 -25.76 2.64
C PHE A 335 -23.36 -27.28 2.57
N LYS A 336 -22.25 -27.82 2.10
CA LYS A 336 -22.07 -29.26 1.95
C LYS A 336 -20.68 -29.71 2.37
N ASP A 337 -20.64 -30.82 3.09
CA ASP A 337 -19.43 -31.61 3.29
C ASP A 337 -19.45 -32.75 2.28
N VAL A 338 -18.60 -32.66 1.27
CA VAL A 338 -18.60 -33.60 0.13
C VAL A 338 -18.00 -34.94 0.54
N ASN A 339 -17.06 -34.95 1.50
CA ASN A 339 -16.36 -36.17 1.94
C ASN A 339 -16.91 -36.77 3.24
N ASN A 340 -17.87 -36.12 3.90
CA ASN A 340 -18.39 -36.50 5.22
C ASN A 340 -17.30 -36.54 6.31
N THR A 341 -16.36 -35.60 6.27
CA THR A 341 -15.22 -35.49 7.20
C THR A 341 -15.27 -34.28 8.12
N LEU A 342 -16.18 -33.35 7.90
CA LEU A 342 -16.18 -32.01 8.48
C LEU A 342 -17.15 -31.90 9.66
N SER A 343 -16.73 -31.10 10.64
CA SER A 343 -17.56 -30.74 11.80
C SER A 343 -17.46 -29.25 12.07
N LEU A 344 -18.53 -28.65 12.58
CA LEU A 344 -18.45 -27.30 13.11
C LEU A 344 -17.97 -27.33 14.55
N ARG A 345 -17.10 -26.39 14.90
CA ARG A 345 -16.55 -26.27 16.26
C ARG A 345 -16.53 -24.83 16.72
N ASN A 346 -16.48 -24.62 18.03
CA ASN A 346 -16.02 -23.35 18.58
C ASN A 346 -14.58 -23.52 19.06
N HIS A 347 -13.70 -22.62 18.64
CA HIS A 347 -12.29 -22.62 19.02
C HIS A 347 -11.81 -21.17 19.18
N SER A 348 -11.21 -20.85 20.33
CA SER A 348 -10.73 -19.49 20.63
C SER A 348 -11.84 -18.44 20.42
N ASN A 349 -13.04 -18.70 20.95
CA ASN A 349 -14.24 -17.87 20.80
C ASN A 349 -14.70 -17.64 19.35
N THR A 350 -14.22 -18.44 18.40
CA THR A 350 -14.55 -18.35 16.97
C THR A 350 -15.20 -19.64 16.51
N ASN A 351 -16.33 -19.55 15.82
CA ASN A 351 -16.93 -20.70 15.16
C ASN A 351 -16.15 -21.03 13.89
N VAL A 352 -15.90 -22.31 13.66
CA VAL A 352 -15.04 -22.79 12.57
C VAL A 352 -15.60 -24.04 11.91
N ILE A 353 -15.24 -24.24 10.65
CA ILE A 353 -15.26 -25.55 10.03
C ILE A 353 -13.93 -26.24 10.35
N TRP A 354 -14.02 -27.43 10.92
CA TRP A 354 -12.88 -28.27 11.24
C TRP A 354 -12.60 -29.27 10.12
N PHE A 355 -11.39 -29.16 9.55
CA PHE A 355 -10.83 -30.08 8.58
C PHE A 355 -9.85 -31.02 9.29
N PRO A 356 -10.20 -32.31 9.51
CA PRO A 356 -9.36 -33.23 10.26
C PRO A 356 -8.03 -33.53 9.57
N SER A 357 -6.96 -33.69 10.37
CA SER A 357 -5.64 -34.12 9.89
C SER A 357 -5.72 -35.48 9.17
N GLY A 358 -4.92 -35.64 8.12
CA GLY A 358 -4.76 -36.91 7.41
C GLY A 358 -5.99 -37.35 6.63
N LYS A 359 -6.89 -36.43 6.26
CA LYS A 359 -8.10 -36.70 5.47
C LYS A 359 -8.21 -35.75 4.29
N ASP A 360 -8.62 -36.30 3.15
CA ASP A 360 -9.18 -35.50 2.08
C ASP A 360 -10.52 -34.94 2.53
N SER A 361 -10.71 -33.64 2.35
CA SER A 361 -11.90 -32.93 2.82
C SER A 361 -12.24 -31.81 1.85
N ASP A 362 -13.55 -31.62 1.64
CA ASP A 362 -14.10 -30.66 0.69
C ASP A 362 -15.38 -30.05 1.29
N PHE A 363 -15.26 -28.75 1.60
CA PHE A 363 -16.36 -27.92 2.07
C PHE A 363 -16.86 -27.06 0.90
N SER A 364 -18.09 -27.29 0.47
CA SER A 364 -18.75 -26.54 -0.60
C SER A 364 -19.75 -25.52 -0.04
N ILE A 365 -19.76 -24.34 -0.65
CA ILE A 365 -20.72 -23.27 -0.48
C ILE A 365 -21.31 -22.96 -1.85
N SER A 366 -22.64 -22.94 -1.98
CA SER A 366 -23.33 -22.58 -3.22
C SER A 366 -24.60 -21.77 -2.97
N GLY A 367 -25.24 -21.29 -4.04
CA GLY A 367 -26.48 -20.52 -3.98
C GLY A 367 -26.29 -19.00 -4.01
N PHE A 368 -25.20 -18.53 -4.65
CA PHE A 368 -24.93 -17.11 -4.85
C PHE A 368 -24.59 -16.80 -6.31
N ASP A 369 -24.88 -15.56 -6.72
CA ASP A 369 -24.68 -15.06 -8.09
C ASP A 369 -23.38 -14.22 -8.17
N THR A 370 -22.56 -14.50 -9.18
CA THR A 370 -21.36 -13.73 -9.52
C THR A 370 -21.36 -13.15 -10.94
N GLN A 371 -22.46 -13.24 -11.68
CA GLN A 371 -22.57 -12.66 -13.01
C GLN A 371 -22.52 -11.14 -13.00
N GLY A 372 -21.93 -10.59 -14.06
CA GLY A 372 -21.83 -9.15 -14.26
C GLY A 372 -20.86 -8.44 -13.32
N TYR A 373 -20.08 -9.18 -12.52
CA TYR A 373 -18.91 -8.65 -11.84
C TYR A 373 -17.67 -8.79 -12.73
N LYS A 374 -16.74 -7.84 -12.62
CA LYS A 374 -15.42 -7.86 -13.28
C LYS A 374 -14.29 -8.31 -12.38
N LYS A 375 -14.48 -8.29 -11.06
CA LYS A 375 -13.50 -8.77 -10.07
C LYS A 375 -14.20 -9.39 -8.88
N LEU A 376 -13.63 -10.49 -8.36
CA LEU A 376 -14.17 -11.25 -7.24
C LEU A 376 -13.08 -11.40 -6.18
N ILE A 377 -13.35 -10.91 -4.96
CA ILE A 377 -12.43 -10.97 -3.83
C ILE A 377 -13.00 -11.89 -2.75
N LEU A 378 -12.22 -12.90 -2.39
CA LEU A 378 -12.52 -13.83 -1.31
C LEU A 378 -11.60 -13.55 -0.12
N THR A 379 -12.19 -13.33 1.05
CA THR A 379 -11.50 -13.18 2.33
C THR A 379 -11.93 -14.28 3.28
N TYR A 380 -10.97 -14.87 4.01
CA TYR A 380 -11.22 -15.91 5.00
C TYR A 380 -10.10 -15.97 6.05
N GLU A 381 -10.37 -16.60 7.18
CA GLU A 381 -9.40 -16.80 8.25
C GLU A 381 -9.07 -18.28 8.42
N LEU A 382 -7.78 -18.58 8.65
CA LEU A 382 -7.31 -19.94 8.92
C LEU A 382 -6.52 -20.04 10.22
N ASN A 383 -6.61 -21.20 10.87
CA ASN A 383 -5.72 -21.61 11.96
C ASN A 383 -5.43 -23.12 11.89
N ALA A 384 -4.26 -23.55 12.36
CA ALA A 384 -3.89 -24.96 12.45
C ALA A 384 -3.98 -25.49 13.90
N ASN A 385 -4.20 -26.79 14.06
CA ASN A 385 -4.24 -27.42 15.38
C ASN A 385 -2.84 -27.79 15.89
N LEU A 386 -2.14 -26.75 16.35
CA LEU A 386 -0.80 -26.84 16.90
C LEU A 386 -0.86 -27.23 18.39
N TYR A 387 -0.84 -28.52 18.69
CA TYR A 387 -1.07 -29.04 20.03
C TYR A 387 0.20 -29.03 20.89
N ASN A 388 1.30 -29.56 20.35
CA ASN A 388 2.59 -29.68 21.02
C ASN A 388 3.46 -28.46 20.76
N ALA A 389 4.32 -28.12 21.72
CA ALA A 389 5.35 -27.11 21.52
C ALA A 389 6.24 -27.50 20.33
N GLY A 390 6.51 -26.53 19.44
CA GLY A 390 7.26 -26.77 18.20
C GLY A 390 6.45 -27.38 17.05
N ASP A 391 5.16 -27.69 17.23
CA ASP A 391 4.30 -28.03 16.09
C ASP A 391 4.29 -26.87 15.08
N GLN A 392 4.39 -27.20 13.80
CA GLN A 392 4.29 -26.25 12.69
C GLN A 392 3.38 -26.80 11.59
N MET A 393 2.76 -25.89 10.82
CA MET A 393 1.99 -26.21 9.63
C MET A 393 1.97 -25.01 8.68
N ASP A 394 2.09 -25.25 7.38
CA ASP A 394 1.82 -24.23 6.37
C ASP A 394 0.31 -24.17 6.07
N LEU A 395 -0.28 -22.99 6.18
CA LEU A 395 -1.70 -22.76 5.89
C LEU A 395 -2.03 -22.85 4.39
N ALA A 396 -1.03 -22.83 3.50
CA ALA A 396 -1.20 -23.20 2.09
C ALA A 396 -1.68 -24.64 1.86
N ALA A 397 -1.70 -25.48 2.92
CA ALA A 397 -2.39 -26.76 2.90
C ALA A 397 -3.91 -26.66 2.68
N MET A 398 -4.51 -25.48 2.93
CA MET A 398 -5.86 -25.16 2.45
C MET A 398 -5.78 -24.65 1.01
N THR A 399 -6.49 -25.32 0.11
CA THR A 399 -6.64 -24.93 -1.29
C THR A 399 -8.12 -24.78 -1.61
N GLY A 400 -8.48 -24.50 -2.85
CA GLY A 400 -9.89 -24.51 -3.21
C GLY A 400 -10.15 -24.43 -4.71
N THR A 401 -11.44 -24.47 -5.04
CA THR A 401 -11.92 -24.20 -6.39
C THR A 401 -13.08 -23.22 -6.36
N PHE A 402 -13.19 -22.41 -7.40
CA PHE A 402 -14.30 -21.51 -7.64
C PHE A 402 -14.85 -21.81 -9.03
N ASN A 403 -16.09 -22.32 -9.08
CA ASN A 403 -16.73 -22.77 -10.33
C ASN A 403 -15.80 -23.69 -11.16
N GLY A 404 -15.12 -24.62 -10.47
CA GLY A 404 -14.18 -25.57 -11.06
C GLY A 404 -12.76 -25.05 -11.32
N GLN A 405 -12.49 -23.75 -11.20
CA GLN A 405 -11.14 -23.19 -11.34
C GLN A 405 -10.41 -23.17 -10.00
N ALA A 406 -9.19 -23.69 -9.97
CA ALA A 406 -8.40 -23.77 -8.75
C ALA A 406 -7.94 -22.39 -8.26
N PHE A 407 -7.90 -22.20 -6.94
CA PHE A 407 -7.20 -21.11 -6.29
C PHE A 407 -6.30 -21.65 -5.17
N ALA A 408 -5.27 -20.87 -4.83
CA ALA A 408 -4.31 -21.22 -3.79
C ALA A 408 -4.40 -20.24 -2.62
N THR A 409 -4.29 -20.75 -1.40
CA THR A 409 -4.00 -19.93 -0.23
C THR A 409 -2.50 -19.58 -0.26
N PRO A 410 -2.11 -18.30 -0.09
CA PRO A 410 -0.71 -17.92 0.08
C PRO A 410 -0.04 -18.70 1.22
N SER A 411 1.23 -19.06 1.03
CA SER A 411 2.02 -19.76 2.06
C SER A 411 2.17 -18.89 3.32
N GLN A 412 1.88 -19.49 4.46
CA GLN A 412 2.10 -18.92 5.79
C GLN A 412 2.33 -20.07 6.77
N ILE A 413 3.56 -20.20 7.25
CA ILE A 413 3.92 -21.18 8.27
C ILE A 413 3.49 -20.63 9.64
N VAL A 414 2.64 -21.38 10.35
CA VAL A 414 2.25 -21.12 11.74
C VAL A 414 2.88 -22.13 12.68
N LYS A 415 3.27 -21.71 13.88
CA LYS A 415 4.02 -22.51 14.87
C LYS A 415 3.54 -22.32 16.31
N ASN A 416 3.63 -23.37 17.14
CA ASN A 416 3.36 -23.30 18.58
C ASN A 416 4.66 -22.98 19.35
N PRO A 417 4.65 -22.03 20.31
CA PRO A 417 3.45 -21.41 20.91
C PRO A 417 2.94 -20.15 20.21
N ASP A 418 3.76 -19.49 19.42
CA ASP A 418 3.54 -18.13 18.92
C ASP A 418 2.17 -17.94 18.22
N ASP A 419 1.76 -18.91 17.40
CA ASP A 419 0.53 -18.84 16.58
C ASP A 419 -0.58 -19.77 17.10
N LYS A 420 -0.41 -20.36 18.28
CA LYS A 420 -1.41 -21.26 18.86
C LYS A 420 -2.70 -20.49 19.12
N ASN A 421 -3.81 -20.97 18.56
CA ASN A 421 -5.15 -20.37 18.64
C ASN A 421 -5.30 -18.97 17.97
N THR A 422 -4.32 -18.54 17.18
CA THR A 422 -4.35 -17.27 16.44
C THR A 422 -4.78 -17.52 14.99
N PHE A 423 -5.76 -16.76 14.50
CA PHE A 423 -6.24 -16.86 13.12
C PHE A 423 -5.45 -15.92 12.20
N THR A 424 -5.05 -16.42 11.05
CA THR A 424 -4.43 -15.64 9.95
C THR A 424 -5.49 -15.32 8.91
N SER A 425 -5.63 -14.05 8.54
CA SER A 425 -6.55 -13.62 7.49
C SER A 425 -5.87 -13.66 6.11
N PHE A 426 -6.59 -14.17 5.13
CA PHE A 426 -6.20 -14.21 3.72
C PHE A 426 -7.21 -13.45 2.88
N SER A 427 -6.72 -12.73 1.87
CA SER A 427 -7.54 -12.08 0.85
C SER A 427 -6.96 -12.42 -0.52
N ILE A 428 -7.76 -13.06 -1.36
CA ILE A 428 -7.35 -13.51 -2.69
C ILE A 428 -8.36 -13.07 -3.75
N GLU A 429 -7.88 -12.89 -4.99
CA GLU A 429 -8.73 -12.67 -6.15
C GLU A 429 -9.06 -14.01 -6.81
N LEU A 430 -10.35 -14.24 -7.08
CA LEU A 430 -10.82 -15.43 -7.77
C LEU A 430 -10.95 -15.20 -9.28
N PRO A 431 -10.78 -16.23 -10.12
CA PRO A 431 -10.78 -16.07 -11.57
C PRO A 431 -12.16 -15.64 -12.10
N ILE A 432 -12.24 -14.42 -12.65
CA ILE A 432 -13.51 -13.84 -13.12
C ILE A 432 -14.13 -14.60 -14.30
N THR A 433 -13.30 -15.28 -15.09
CA THR A 433 -13.75 -16.14 -16.21
C THR A 433 -14.68 -17.27 -15.78
N SER A 434 -14.77 -17.51 -14.47
CA SER A 434 -15.61 -18.55 -13.87
C SER A 434 -16.94 -18.00 -13.34
N ALA A 435 -17.23 -16.70 -13.47
CA ALA A 435 -18.44 -16.09 -12.94
C ALA A 435 -19.74 -16.73 -13.50
N SER A 436 -20.71 -16.99 -12.62
CA SER A 436 -21.95 -17.73 -12.93
C SER A 436 -23.11 -17.28 -12.05
N ALA A 437 -24.34 -17.35 -12.58
CA ALA A 437 -25.58 -17.08 -11.85
C ALA A 437 -25.78 -18.05 -10.67
N ASN A 438 -25.27 -19.27 -10.84
CA ASN A 438 -25.24 -20.29 -9.82
C ASN A 438 -23.77 -20.64 -9.58
N SER A 439 -23.17 -19.95 -8.61
CA SER A 439 -21.76 -20.16 -8.27
C SER A 439 -21.58 -21.12 -7.10
N GLU A 440 -20.43 -21.78 -7.09
CA GLU A 440 -19.98 -22.73 -6.08
C GLU A 440 -18.51 -22.44 -5.72
N LEU A 441 -18.24 -22.42 -4.41
CA LEU A 441 -16.93 -22.21 -3.82
C LEU A 441 -16.58 -23.42 -2.96
N HIS A 442 -15.41 -24.00 -3.20
CA HIS A 442 -14.88 -25.12 -2.42
C HIS A 442 -13.64 -24.71 -1.65
N PHE A 443 -13.59 -25.10 -0.38
CA PHE A 443 -12.36 -25.16 0.42
C PHE A 443 -11.93 -26.61 0.56
N LEU A 444 -10.71 -26.89 0.14
CA LEU A 444 -10.16 -28.23 -0.03
C LEU A 444 -8.92 -28.42 0.85
N SER A 445 -8.81 -29.59 1.47
CA SER A 445 -7.57 -30.03 2.10
C SER A 445 -7.29 -31.48 1.72
N SER A 446 -6.05 -31.81 1.36
CA SER A 446 -5.65 -33.20 1.09
C SER A 446 -5.09 -33.88 2.32
N ALA A 447 -5.19 -35.21 2.38
CA ALA A 447 -4.67 -36.01 3.48
C ALA A 447 -3.17 -35.79 3.72
N ASN A 448 -2.39 -35.60 2.65
CA ASN A 448 -0.95 -35.42 2.74
C ASN A 448 -0.55 -33.99 3.17
N ALA A 449 -1.30 -32.98 2.73
CA ALA A 449 -0.99 -31.58 3.07
C ALA A 449 -1.50 -31.20 4.47
N ASN A 450 -2.68 -31.71 4.86
CA ASN A 450 -3.29 -31.40 6.15
C ASN A 450 -2.71 -32.27 7.29
N THR A 451 -1.52 -31.92 7.76
CA THR A 451 -0.79 -32.73 8.74
C THR A 451 -1.21 -32.51 10.19
N LYS A 452 -1.76 -31.33 10.55
CA LYS A 452 -2.16 -31.01 11.93
C LYS A 452 -3.67 -30.84 12.13
N GLY A 453 -4.43 -30.64 11.06
CA GLY A 453 -5.84 -30.27 11.11
C GLY A 453 -5.99 -28.76 10.97
N LEU A 454 -6.93 -28.34 10.11
CA LEU A 454 -7.17 -26.94 9.75
C LEU A 454 -8.52 -26.46 10.30
N ARG A 455 -8.59 -25.17 10.57
CA ARG A 455 -9.79 -24.44 11.00
C ARG A 455 -10.02 -23.31 10.02
N LEU A 456 -11.17 -23.33 9.35
CA LEU A 456 -11.64 -22.25 8.48
C LEU A 456 -12.65 -21.38 9.25
N ALA A 457 -12.51 -20.07 9.16
CA ALA A 457 -13.33 -19.07 9.86
C ALA A 457 -13.63 -17.85 8.96
N LYS A 458 -14.69 -17.11 9.31
CA LYS A 458 -15.02 -15.76 8.82
C LYS A 458 -14.86 -15.57 7.30
N ILE A 459 -15.72 -16.22 6.53
CA ILE A 459 -15.69 -16.11 5.06
C ILE A 459 -16.43 -14.84 4.65
N LYS A 460 -15.84 -14.06 3.76
CA LYS A 460 -16.47 -12.90 3.11
C LYS A 460 -16.17 -12.93 1.62
N PHE A 461 -17.21 -12.77 0.81
CA PHE A 461 -17.08 -12.75 -0.64
C PHE A 461 -17.67 -11.48 -1.25
N VAL A 462 -16.89 -10.81 -2.09
CA VAL A 462 -17.23 -9.50 -2.66
C VAL A 462 -17.05 -9.51 -4.17
N GLY A 463 -18.06 -9.04 -4.90
CA GLY A 463 -17.99 -8.80 -6.34
C GLY A 463 -17.91 -7.31 -6.66
N ILE A 464 -17.06 -6.94 -7.61
CA ILE A 464 -16.85 -5.56 -8.09
C ILE A 464 -17.32 -5.51 -9.53
N LYS A 465 -18.32 -4.66 -9.82
CA LYS A 465 -19.12 -4.72 -11.05
C LYS A 465 -18.42 -4.20 -12.28
#